data_AF-A0A2T6BZZ5-F1
#
_entry.id   AF-A0A2T6BZZ5-F1
#
_cell.length_a   1.000
_cell.length_b   1.000
_cell.length_c   1.000
_cell.angle_alpha   90.00
_cell.angle_beta   90.00
_cell.angle_gamma   90.00
#
_symmetry.space_group_name_H-M   'P 1'
#
loop_
_entity.id
_entity.type
_entity.pdbx_description
1 polymer ?
#
loop_
_entity_poly.entity_id
_entity_poly.type
_entity_poly.pdbx_seq_one_letter_code
_entity_poly.pdbx_strand_id
1 'polypeptide(L)'
;MNEEEKQALQTEILDTLVAIEKLQLKRKSLLKEASLLGIIALGIMGIGAYGSVQEWTEFPIFQGAIAAGGILLAIAFRPLQQCKQQIDLYEKKLSELETWLKKNNLEYKADVRVSRNQKGDYVVQKSIKLATIK
;
A
#
# COMPACT_ATOMS: atom_id res chain seq x y z
N MET A 1 -8.08 26.33 21.54
CA MET A 1 -8.59 25.05 21.04
C MET A 1 -9.53 24.48 22.08
N ASN A 2 -10.78 24.25 21.72
CA ASN A 2 -11.79 23.72 22.62
C ASN A 2 -11.64 22.21 22.79
N GLU A 3 -12.16 21.63 23.89
CA GLU A 3 -12.08 20.19 24.14
C GLU A 3 -12.79 19.36 23.06
N GLU A 4 -13.85 19.89 22.42
CA GLU A 4 -14.51 19.24 21.28
C GLU A 4 -13.61 19.17 20.04
N GLU A 5 -12.90 20.27 19.71
CA GLU A 5 -11.95 20.31 18.58
C GLU A 5 -10.78 19.35 18.82
N LYS A 6 -10.34 19.23 20.08
CA LYS A 6 -9.28 18.32 20.49
C LYS A 6 -9.68 16.86 20.30
N GLN A 7 -10.89 16.49 20.70
CA GLN A 7 -11.41 15.13 20.52
C GLN A 7 -11.63 14.80 19.03
N ALA A 8 -12.12 15.76 18.25
CA ALA A 8 -12.27 15.60 16.81
C ALA A 8 -10.92 15.31 16.13
N LEU A 9 -9.88 16.09 16.44
CA LEU A 9 -8.54 15.85 15.90
C LEU A 9 -7.90 14.55 16.37
N GLN A 10 -8.07 14.18 17.65
CA GLN A 10 -7.59 12.88 18.12
C GLN A 10 -8.20 11.74 17.31
N THR A 11 -9.51 11.80 17.09
CA THR A 11 -10.24 10.78 16.33
C THR A 11 -9.76 10.76 14.88
N GLU A 12 -9.60 11.92 14.26
CA GLU A 12 -9.18 12.03 12.87
C GLU A 12 -7.74 11.53 12.64
N ILE A 13 -6.81 11.85 13.55
CA ILE A 13 -5.44 11.33 13.51
C ILE A 13 -5.44 9.81 13.70
N LEU A 14 -6.18 9.32 14.68
CA LEU A 14 -6.25 7.91 15.00
C LEU A 14 -6.85 7.11 13.83
N ASP A 15 -7.90 7.61 13.20
CA ASP A 15 -8.53 6.95 12.07
C ASP A 15 -7.65 7.02 10.81
N THR A 16 -6.91 8.12 10.61
CA THR A 16 -5.92 8.24 9.54
C THR A 16 -4.81 7.21 9.71
N LEU A 17 -4.26 7.05 10.92
CA LEU A 17 -3.24 6.04 11.23
C LEU A 17 -3.76 4.61 11.01
N VAL A 18 -4.99 4.32 11.46
CA VAL A 18 -5.63 3.02 11.23
C VAL A 18 -5.81 2.75 9.72
N ALA A 19 -6.19 3.76 8.94
CA ALA A 19 -6.32 3.63 7.49
C ALA A 19 -4.97 3.32 6.84
N ILE A 20 -3.89 4.01 7.24
CA ILE A 20 -2.52 3.75 6.76
C ILE A 20 -2.12 2.31 7.06
N GLU A 21 -2.27 1.83 8.29
CA GLU A 21 -1.88 0.46 8.65
C GLU A 21 -2.70 -0.61 7.91
N LYS A 22 -4.01 -0.39 7.73
CA LYS A 22 -4.85 -1.28 6.90
C LYS A 22 -4.34 -1.34 5.46
N LEU A 23 -3.95 -0.20 4.89
CA LEU A 23 -3.39 -0.13 3.54
C LEU A 23 -2.01 -0.79 3.46
N GLN A 24 -1.16 -0.65 4.48
CA GLN A 24 0.14 -1.34 4.54
C GLN A 24 -0.03 -2.87 4.58
N LEU A 25 -0.98 -3.38 5.37
CA LEU A 25 -1.32 -4.81 5.38
C LEU A 25 -1.84 -5.27 4.01
N LYS A 26 -2.73 -4.48 3.39
CA LYS A 26 -3.24 -4.76 2.04
C LYS A 26 -2.11 -4.79 1.02
N ARG A 27 -1.18 -3.82 1.07
CA ARG A 27 0.01 -3.75 0.22
C ARG A 27 0.87 -5.02 0.37
N LYS A 28 1.08 -5.52 1.60
CA LYS A 28 1.84 -6.76 1.84
C LYS A 28 1.19 -7.98 1.18
N SER A 29 -0.14 -8.08 1.22
CA SER A 29 -0.91 -9.12 0.52
C SER A 29 -0.75 -9.01 -0.99
N LEU A 30 -1.02 -7.81 -1.53
CA LEU A 30 -0.90 -7.52 -2.96
C LEU A 30 0.52 -7.77 -3.48
N LEU A 31 1.55 -7.51 -2.67
CA LEU A 31 2.94 -7.72 -3.06
C LEU A 31 3.28 -9.21 -3.18
N LYS A 32 2.68 -10.06 -2.35
CA LYS A 32 2.80 -11.52 -2.50
C LYS A 32 2.13 -12.01 -3.79
N GLU A 33 0.92 -11.54 -4.07
CA GLU A 33 0.19 -11.89 -5.30
C GLU A 33 0.92 -11.39 -6.54
N ALA A 34 1.38 -10.13 -6.53
CA ALA A 34 2.13 -9.54 -7.63
C ALA A 34 3.48 -10.24 -7.85
N SER A 35 4.15 -10.68 -6.79
CA SER A 35 5.39 -11.45 -6.89
C SER A 35 5.17 -12.78 -7.60
N LEU A 36 4.08 -13.49 -7.28
CA LEU A 36 3.76 -14.76 -7.95
C LEU A 36 3.49 -14.54 -9.44
N LEU A 37 2.66 -13.55 -9.78
CA LEU A 37 2.37 -13.20 -11.16
C LEU A 37 3.61 -12.72 -11.91
N GLY A 38 4.51 -11.99 -11.23
CA GLY A 38 5.77 -11.54 -11.80
C GLY A 38 6.70 -12.70 -12.16
N ILE A 39 6.80 -13.73 -11.31
CA ILE A 39 7.58 -14.94 -11.61
C ILE A 39 7.01 -15.65 -12.84
N ILE A 40 5.69 -15.81 -12.93
CA ILE A 40 5.04 -16.43 -14.08
C ILE A 40 5.30 -15.63 -15.36
N ALA A 41 5.15 -14.31 -15.30
CA ALA A 41 5.41 -13.43 -16.43
C ALA A 41 6.86 -13.51 -16.90
N LEU A 42 7.84 -13.50 -15.98
CA LEU A 42 9.26 -13.68 -16.31
C LEU A 42 9.52 -15.03 -16.96
N GLY A 43 8.87 -16.11 -16.51
CA GLY A 43 8.97 -17.42 -17.13
C GLY A 43 8.47 -17.43 -18.57
N ILE A 44 7.30 -16.85 -18.83
CA ILE A 44 6.72 -16.74 -20.19
C ILE A 44 7.60 -15.88 -21.10
N MET A 45 8.07 -14.73 -20.61
CA MET A 45 8.98 -13.87 -21.38
C MET A 45 10.32 -14.56 -21.65
N GLY A 46 10.86 -15.32 -20.68
CA GLY A 46 12.11 -16.06 -20.84
C GLY A 46 12.01 -17.15 -21.90
N ILE A 47 10.92 -17.92 -21.90
CA ILE A 47 10.64 -18.92 -22.95
C ILE A 47 10.46 -18.22 -24.31
N GLY A 48 9.74 -17.10 -24.34
CA GLY A 48 9.57 -16.27 -25.52
C GLY A 48 10.90 -15.80 -26.11
N ALA A 49 11.75 -15.20 -25.28
CA ALA A 49 13.06 -14.70 -25.67
C ALA A 49 13.99 -15.83 -26.15
N TYR A 50 14.04 -16.95 -25.42
CA TYR A 50 14.88 -18.08 -25.79
C TYR A 50 14.46 -18.72 -27.13
N GLY A 51 13.16 -18.97 -27.31
CA GLY A 51 12.63 -19.52 -28.56
C GLY A 51 12.83 -18.58 -29.75
N SER A 52 12.79 -17.26 -29.53
CA SER A 52 13.10 -16.27 -30.56
C SER A 52 14.58 -16.25 -30.95
N VAL A 53 15.51 -16.48 -30.00
CA VAL A 53 16.95 -16.55 -30.30
C VAL A 53 17.32 -17.85 -31.02
N GLN A 54 16.63 -18.94 -30.71
CA GLN A 54 16.87 -20.25 -31.32
C GLN A 54 16.12 -20.46 -32.65
N GLU A 55 15.42 -19.44 -33.14
CA GLU A 55 14.64 -19.48 -34.40
C GLU A 55 13.68 -20.68 -34.49
N TRP A 56 13.13 -21.11 -33.35
CA TRP A 56 12.34 -22.35 -33.28
C TRP A 56 11.08 -22.34 -34.17
N THR A 57 10.56 -21.16 -34.54
CA THR A 57 9.43 -21.02 -35.46
C THR A 57 9.47 -19.68 -36.21
N GLU A 58 9.07 -19.68 -37.49
CA GLU A 58 8.82 -18.47 -38.31
C GLU A 58 7.57 -17.66 -37.87
N PHE A 59 6.70 -18.26 -37.04
CA PHE A 59 5.48 -17.61 -36.54
C PHE A 59 5.77 -16.70 -35.33
N PRO A 60 5.10 -15.52 -35.22
CA PRO A 60 5.37 -14.49 -34.20
C PRO A 60 4.88 -14.85 -32.78
N ILE A 61 4.75 -16.14 -32.46
CA ILE A 61 4.25 -16.66 -31.18
C ILE A 61 5.14 -16.18 -30.02
N PHE A 62 6.46 -16.09 -30.25
CA PHE A 62 7.42 -15.66 -29.24
C PHE A 62 7.34 -14.17 -28.89
N GLN A 63 7.07 -13.30 -29.88
CA GLN A 63 6.80 -11.88 -29.61
C GLN A 63 5.48 -11.70 -28.84
N GLY A 64 4.47 -12.50 -29.16
CA GLY A 64 3.20 -12.55 -28.42
C GLY A 64 3.39 -12.97 -26.96
N ALA A 65 4.26 -13.95 -26.69
CA ALA A 65 4.59 -14.38 -25.33
C ALA A 65 5.28 -13.26 -24.51
N ILE A 66 6.21 -12.53 -25.13
CA ILE A 66 6.87 -11.38 -24.48
C ILE A 66 5.85 -10.29 -24.15
N ALA A 67 4.98 -9.93 -25.09
CA ALA A 67 3.93 -8.94 -24.88
C ALA A 67 2.93 -9.37 -23.78
N ALA A 68 2.50 -10.64 -23.79
CA ALA A 68 1.62 -11.19 -22.76
C ALA A 68 2.26 -11.14 -21.36
N GLY A 69 3.55 -11.44 -21.26
CA GLY A 69 4.32 -11.27 -20.02
C GLY A 69 4.36 -9.82 -19.54
N GLY A 70 4.57 -8.86 -20.45
CA GLY A 70 4.52 -7.44 -20.13
C GLY A 70 3.15 -6.97 -19.61
N ILE A 71 2.06 -7.41 -20.23
CA ILE A 71 0.69 -7.12 -19.80
C ILE A 71 0.42 -7.71 -18.41
N LEU A 72 0.85 -8.95 -18.15
CA LEU A 72 0.71 -9.60 -16.85
C LEU A 72 1.44 -8.84 -15.74
N LEU A 73 2.65 -8.33 -16.01
CA LEU A 73 3.37 -7.48 -15.07
C LEU A 73 2.61 -6.17 -14.80
N ALA A 74 2.10 -5.51 -15.84
CA ALA A 74 1.33 -4.28 -15.68
C ALA A 74 0.08 -4.49 -14.81
N ILE A 75 -0.65 -5.59 -15.02
CA ILE A 75 -1.83 -5.95 -14.22
C ILE A 75 -1.42 -6.24 -12.77
N ALA A 76 -0.31 -6.95 -12.55
CA ALA A 76 0.19 -7.27 -11.22
C ALA A 76 0.60 -6.03 -10.41
N PHE A 77 1.23 -5.03 -11.04
CA PHE A 77 1.74 -3.84 -10.35
C PHE A 77 0.74 -2.70 -10.21
N ARG A 78 -0.30 -2.63 -11.06
CA ARG A 78 -1.33 -1.59 -10.99
C ARG A 78 -2.01 -1.44 -9.61
N PRO A 79 -2.46 -2.52 -8.93
CA PRO A 79 -3.08 -2.38 -7.62
C PRO A 79 -2.08 -1.94 -6.53
N LEU A 80 -0.80 -2.29 -6.67
CA LEU A 80 0.27 -1.81 -5.77
C LEU A 80 0.49 -0.30 -5.92
N GLN A 81 0.46 0.21 -7.16
CA GLN A 81 0.57 1.65 -7.42
C GLN A 81 -0.61 2.42 -6.83
N GLN A 82 -1.84 1.94 -7.02
CA GLN A 82 -3.03 2.54 -6.42
C GLN A 82 -2.96 2.53 -4.88
N CYS A 83 -2.50 1.43 -4.29
CA CYS A 83 -2.34 1.33 -2.85
C CYS A 83 -1.28 2.32 -2.34
N LYS A 84 -0.18 2.51 -3.08
CA LYS A 84 0.85 3.51 -2.75
C LYS A 84 0.27 4.92 -2.78
N GLN A 85 -0.45 5.29 -3.84
CA GLN A 85 -1.09 6.61 -3.95
C GLN A 85 -2.06 6.89 -2.79
N GLN A 86 -2.83 5.88 -2.37
CA GLN A 86 -3.71 6.04 -1.22
C GLN A 86 -2.93 6.25 0.08
N ILE A 87 -1.85 5.49 0.31
CA ILE A 87 -0.98 5.69 1.48
C ILE A 87 -0.40 7.10 1.47
N ASP A 88 0.14 7.56 0.34
CA ASP A 88 0.73 8.89 0.21
C ASP A 88 -0.30 10.00 0.52
N LEU A 89 -1.57 9.83 0.11
CA LEU A 89 -2.65 10.76 0.44
C LEU A 89 -2.95 10.81 1.95
N TYR A 90 -3.03 9.65 2.61
CA TYR A 90 -3.27 9.61 4.06
C TYR A 90 -2.07 10.10 4.87
N GLU A 91 -0.84 9.82 4.43
CA GLU A 91 0.38 10.36 5.03
C GLU A 91 0.44 11.89 4.92
N LYS A 92 0.06 12.44 3.76
CA LYS A 92 -0.05 13.89 3.59
C LYS A 92 -1.09 14.49 4.53
N LYS A 93 -2.27 13.86 4.63
CA LYS A 93 -3.32 14.28 5.58
C LYS A 93 -2.82 14.22 7.04
N LEU A 94 -2.10 13.17 7.41
CA LEU A 94 -1.49 13.03 8.73
C LEU A 94 -0.49 14.17 9.01
N SER A 95 0.36 14.48 8.03
CA SER A 95 1.33 15.58 8.13
C SER A 95 0.64 16.95 8.29
N GLU A 96 -0.50 17.17 7.64
CA GLU A 96 -1.30 18.39 7.80
C GLU A 96 -1.88 18.49 9.21
N LEU A 97 -2.45 17.40 9.73
CA LEU A 97 -2.97 17.31 11.11
C LEU A 97 -1.87 17.50 12.16
N GLU A 98 -0.67 16.95 11.92
CA GLU A 98 0.52 17.17 12.75
C GLU A 98 0.94 18.63 12.79
N THR A 99 0.94 19.28 11.63
CA THR A 99 1.27 20.70 11.53
C THR A 99 0.24 21.54 12.28
N TRP A 100 -1.03 21.16 12.21
CA TRP A 100 -2.11 21.83 12.93
C TRP A 100 -1.98 21.64 14.45
N LEU A 101 -1.61 20.45 14.92
CA LEU A 101 -1.32 20.20 16.35
C LEU A 101 -0.13 21.02 16.84
N LYS A 102 0.98 21.06 16.07
CA LYS A 102 2.17 21.86 16.41
C LYS A 102 1.86 23.35 16.49
N LYS A 103 1.02 23.89 15.59
CA LYS A 103 0.54 25.28 15.66
C LYS A 103 -0.20 25.60 16.96
N ASN A 104 -0.81 24.58 17.58
CA ASN A 104 -1.51 24.69 18.87
C ASN A 104 -0.64 24.27 20.07
N ASN A 105 0.69 24.09 19.90
CA ASN A 105 1.62 23.59 20.91
C ASN A 105 1.23 22.23 21.49
N LEU A 106 0.66 21.36 20.66
CA LEU A 106 0.27 20.01 21.02
C LEU A 106 1.11 18.99 20.25
N GLU A 107 1.47 17.92 20.93
CA GLU A 107 2.08 16.73 20.36
C GLU A 107 1.19 15.53 20.69
N TYR A 108 1.23 14.50 19.85
CA TYR A 108 0.53 13.25 20.12
C TYR A 108 1.50 12.07 20.12
N LYS A 109 1.23 11.10 20.99
CA LYS A 109 1.81 9.75 20.91
C LYS A 109 0.66 8.79 20.62
N ALA A 110 0.65 8.22 19.42
CA ALA A 110 -0.28 7.18 19.05
C ALA A 110 0.42 5.82 18.95
N ASP A 111 -0.21 4.78 19.47
CA ASP A 111 0.13 3.38 19.17
C ASP A 111 -1.07 2.77 18.47
N VAL A 112 -0.90 2.46 17.19
CA VAL A 112 -1.90 1.82 16.36
C VAL A 112 -1.29 0.52 15.87
N ARG A 113 -2.03 -0.58 16.07
CA ARG A 113 -1.71 -1.89 15.55
C ARG A 113 -2.94 -2.48 14.89
N VAL A 114 -2.82 -2.77 13.61
CA VAL A 114 -3.80 -3.49 12.82
C VAL A 114 -3.22 -4.86 12.50
N SER A 115 -4.03 -5.89 12.71
CA SER A 115 -3.73 -7.27 12.33
C SER A 115 -4.92 -7.89 11.61
N ARG A 116 -4.72 -9.03 10.95
CA ARG A 116 -5.81 -9.84 10.39
C ARG A 116 -6.07 -11.04 11.28
N ASN A 117 -7.33 -11.30 11.60
CA ASN A 117 -7.73 -12.54 12.27
C ASN A 117 -7.70 -13.73 11.28
N GLN A 118 -7.96 -14.94 11.79
CA GLN A 118 -8.02 -16.16 10.96
C GLN A 118 -9.16 -16.15 9.91
N LYS A 119 -10.17 -15.29 10.09
CA LYS A 119 -11.28 -15.09 9.14
C LYS A 119 -10.98 -14.05 8.05
N GLY A 120 -9.86 -13.34 8.15
CA GLY A 120 -9.45 -12.28 7.22
C GLY A 120 -9.90 -10.87 7.61
N ASP A 121 -10.62 -10.69 8.71
CA ASP A 121 -11.07 -9.37 9.19
C ASP A 121 -9.94 -8.60 9.88
N TYR A 122 -10.03 -7.27 9.82
CA TYR A 122 -9.10 -6.39 10.52
C TYR A 122 -9.42 -6.31 12.01
N VAL A 123 -8.45 -6.67 12.84
CA VAL A 123 -8.44 -6.42 14.28
C VAL A 123 -7.59 -5.19 14.54
N VAL A 124 -8.20 -4.13 15.08
CA VAL A 124 -7.57 -2.83 15.31
C VAL A 124 -7.38 -2.61 16.81
N GLN A 125 -6.15 -2.46 17.25
CA GLN A 125 -5.77 -1.97 18.57
C GLN A 125 -5.23 -0.55 18.39
N LYS A 126 -5.83 0.44 19.08
CA LYS A 126 -5.49 1.85 18.86
C LYS A 126 -5.51 2.62 20.18
N SER A 127 -4.48 3.41 20.43
CA SER A 127 -4.40 4.31 21.58
C SER A 127 -3.74 5.62 21.16
N ILE A 128 -4.18 6.75 21.71
CA ILE A 128 -3.58 8.06 21.48
C ILE A 128 -3.52 8.84 22.78
N LYS A 129 -2.39 9.49 23.04
CA LYS A 129 -2.20 10.42 24.14
C LYS A 129 -1.75 11.76 23.56
N LEU A 130 -2.52 12.82 23.83
CA LEU A 130 -2.08 14.18 23.53
C LEU A 130 -1.30 14.74 24.71
N ALA A 131 -0.16 15.36 24.43
CA ALA A 131 0.65 16.09 25.39
C ALA A 131 0.84 17.53 24.91
N THR A 132 0.84 18.48 25.84
CA THR A 132 1.19 19.86 25.53
C THR A 132 2.71 19.99 25.49
N ILE A 133 3.23 20.61 24.44
CA ILE A 133 4.66 20.92 24.31
C ILE A 133 4.94 22.06 25.31
N LYS A 134 5.82 21.82 26.28
CA LYS A 134 6.28 22.84 27.25
C LYS A 134 7.25 23.81 26.60
#